data_AF-A0A519LMT2-F1
#
_entry.id   AF-A0A519LMT2-F1
#
_cell.length_a   1.000
_cell.length_b   1.000
_cell.length_c   1.000
_cell.angle_alpha   90.00
_cell.angle_beta   90.00
_cell.angle_gamma   90.00
#
_symmetry.space_group_name_H-M   'P 1'
#
loop_
_entity.id
_entity.type
_entity.pdbx_description
1 polymer ?
#
loop_
_entity_poly.entity_id
_entity_poly.type
_entity_poly.pdbx_seq_one_letter_code
_entity_poly.pdbx_strand_id
1 'polypeptide(L)' 'MNKTLLEILQTKNAGLSEVLINWKNYNDDTIILSLSELKKRNIPINDQIQNLISDFEVSKGKSVSEIESEFFDRKGAS' A
#
# COMPACT_ATOMS: atom_id res chain seq x y z
N MET A 1 -3.76 11.76 5.84
CA MET A 1 -5.24 11.62 5.71
C MET A 1 -5.52 10.14 5.50
N ASN A 2 -6.48 9.54 6.20
CA ASN A 2 -6.72 8.09 6.10
C ASN A 2 -7.82 7.82 5.08
N LYS A 3 -7.60 6.87 4.17
CA LYS A 3 -8.67 6.36 3.29
C LYS A 3 -9.23 5.07 3.89
N THR A 4 -10.53 4.90 3.80
CA THR A 4 -11.21 3.63 4.08
C THR A 4 -10.95 2.61 2.97
N LEU A 5 -11.17 1.32 3.25
CA LEU A 5 -11.08 0.26 2.25
C LEU A 5 -11.98 0.53 1.03
N LEU A 6 -13.21 0.96 1.26
CA LEU A 6 -14.16 1.25 0.18
C LEU A 6 -13.65 2.36 -0.74
N GLU A 7 -13.08 3.42 -0.16
CA GLU A 7 -12.48 4.51 -0.92
C GLU A 7 -11.26 4.04 -1.74
N ILE A 8 -10.46 3.12 -1.22
CA ILE A 8 -9.33 2.54 -1.95
C ILE A 8 -9.80 1.68 -3.13
N LEU A 9 -10.79 0.81 -2.90
CA LEU A 9 -11.38 -0.03 -3.96
C LEU A 9 -11.95 0.80 -5.11
N GLN A 10 -12.47 2.00 -4.83
CA GLN A 10 -13.01 2.92 -5.83
C GLN A 10 -11.96 3.90 -6.39
N THR A 11 -10.78 3.99 -5.78
CA THR A 11 -9.72 4.90 -6.21
C THR A 11 -9.16 4.43 -7.56
N LYS A 12 -9.06 5.35 -8.54
CA LYS A 12 -8.43 5.08 -9.84
C LYS A 12 -6.93 4.79 -9.68
N ASN A 13 -6.33 4.05 -10.60
CA ASN A 13 -4.91 3.66 -10.53
C ASN A 13 -3.97 4.85 -10.26
N ALA A 14 -4.17 5.99 -10.93
CA ALA A 14 -3.38 7.20 -10.69
C ALA A 14 -3.45 7.69 -9.23
N GLY A 15 -4.62 7.61 -8.60
CA GLY A 15 -4.79 7.97 -7.20
C GLY A 15 -4.20 6.94 -6.22
N LEU A 16 -4.07 5.68 -6.62
CA LEU A 16 -3.34 4.67 -5.85
C LEU A 16 -1.82 4.92 -5.93
N SER A 17 -1.31 5.22 -7.13
CA SER A 17 0.09 5.61 -7.32
C SER A 17 0.45 6.89 -6.55
N GLU A 18 -0.45 7.86 -6.49
CA GLU A 18 -0.26 9.09 -5.70
C GLU A 18 -0.09 8.81 -4.19
N VAL A 19 -0.84 7.84 -3.65
CA VAL A 19 -0.67 7.39 -2.25
C VAL A 19 0.75 6.86 -2.04
N LEU A 20 1.27 6.06 -2.98
CA LEU A 20 2.62 5.51 -2.87
C LEU A 20 3.70 6.58 -3.02
N ILE A 21 3.53 7.53 -3.94
CA ILE A 21 4.46 8.66 -4.12
C ILE A 21 4.54 9.51 -2.85
N ASN A 22 3.40 9.70 -2.18
CA ASN A 22 3.29 10.53 -0.99
C ASN A 22 3.11 9.71 0.29
N TRP A 23 3.65 8.49 0.35
CA TRP A 23 3.35 7.50 1.39
C TRP A 23 3.55 8.04 2.82
N LYS A 24 4.54 8.92 3.02
CA LYS A 24 4.83 9.58 4.31
C LYS A 24 3.65 10.40 4.88
N ASN A 25 2.67 10.76 4.06
CA ASN A 25 1.48 11.52 4.45
C ASN A 25 0.26 10.62 4.78
N TYR A 26 0.42 9.32 4.64
CA TYR A 26 -0.61 8.31 4.82
C TYR A 26 -0.23 7.35 5.95
N ASN A 27 -1.24 6.72 6.56
CA ASN A 27 -0.98 5.64 7.53
C ASN A 27 -0.66 4.33 6.81
N ASP A 28 -0.06 3.40 7.55
CA ASP A 28 0.38 2.10 7.03
C ASP A 28 -0.78 1.34 6.37
N ASP A 29 -1.95 1.30 7.00
CA ASP A 29 -3.15 0.67 6.46
C ASP A 29 -3.51 1.20 5.05
N THR A 30 -3.47 2.52 4.84
CA THR A 30 -3.79 3.13 3.54
C THR A 30 -2.73 2.77 2.49
N ILE A 31 -1.46 2.74 2.88
CA ILE A 31 -0.35 2.37 1.99
C ILE A 31 -0.51 0.91 1.56
N ILE A 32 -0.71 0.01 2.54
CA ILE A 32 -0.85 -1.42 2.32
C ILE A 32 -2.05 -1.73 1.44
N LEU A 33 -3.22 -1.18 1.76
CA LEU A 33 -4.41 -1.39 0.94
C LEU A 33 -4.25 -0.86 -0.48
N SER A 34 -3.52 0.25 -0.67
CA SER A 34 -3.24 0.79 -2.01
C SER A 34 -2.28 -0.11 -2.80
N LEU A 35 -1.25 -0.66 -2.14
CA LEU A 35 -0.34 -1.64 -2.72
C LEU A 35 -1.08 -2.92 -3.12
N SER A 36 -1.88 -3.48 -2.21
CA SER A 36 -2.64 -4.70 -2.48
C SER A 36 -3.64 -4.51 -3.63
N GLU A 37 -4.28 -3.34 -3.73
CA GLU A 37 -5.20 -3.05 -4.83
C GLU A 37 -4.48 -2.91 -6.19
N LEU A 38 -3.31 -2.28 -6.22
CA LEU A 38 -2.47 -2.20 -7.43
C LEU A 38 -2.03 -3.60 -7.89
N LYS A 39 -1.58 -4.45 -6.95
CA LYS A 39 -1.23 -5.86 -7.21
C LYS A 39 -2.43 -6.62 -7.76
N LYS A 40 -3.59 -6.52 -7.10
CA LYS A 40 -4.85 -7.19 -7.51
C LYS A 40 -5.30 -6.80 -8.92
N ARG A 41 -5.07 -5.54 -9.30
CA ARG A 41 -5.40 -5.01 -10.63
C ARG A 41 -4.34 -5.32 -11.70
N ASN A 42 -3.27 -6.05 -11.37
CA ASN A 42 -2.12 -6.30 -12.24
C ASN A 42 -1.51 -5.01 -12.82
N ILE A 43 -1.48 -3.93 -12.05
CA ILE A 43 -0.84 -2.68 -12.49
C ILE A 43 0.68 -2.85 -12.39
N PRO A 44 1.44 -2.61 -13.48
CA PRO A 44 2.88 -2.73 -13.44
C PRO A 44 3.49 -1.81 -12.38
N ILE A 45 4.29 -2.40 -11.50
CA ILE A 45 5.09 -1.66 -10.52
C ILE A 45 6.42 -1.35 -11.19
N ASN A 46 6.62 -0.09 -11.57
CA ASN A 46 7.88 0.37 -12.16
C ASN A 46 8.96 0.62 -11.08
N ASP A 47 10.19 0.89 -11.51
CA ASP A 47 11.34 1.10 -10.62
C ASP A 47 11.11 2.22 -9.60
N GLN A 48 10.39 3.29 -9.98
CA GLN A 48 10.06 4.38 -9.06
C GLN A 48 9.18 3.88 -7.91
N ILE A 49 8.12 3.13 -8.21
CA ILE A 49 7.24 2.58 -7.17
C ILE A 49 7.97 1.52 -6.35
N GLN A 50 8.82 0.70 -6.97
CA GLN A 50 9.67 -0.26 -6.24
C GLN A 50 10.58 0.44 -5.23
N ASN A 51 11.23 1.53 -5.61
CA ASN A 51 12.07 2.30 -4.69
C ASN A 51 11.27 2.88 -3.52
N LEU A 52 10.05 3.37 -3.79
CA LEU A 52 9.15 3.88 -2.74
C LEU A 52 8.69 2.78 -1.78
N ILE A 53 8.45 1.57 -2.29
CA ILE A 53 8.15 0.39 -1.47
C ILE A 53 9.34 0.05 -0.57
N SER A 54 10.55 -0.02 -1.14
CA SER A 54 11.78 -0.29 -0.38
C SER A 54 12.03 0.75 0.71
N ASP A 55 11.84 2.05 0.41
CA ASP A 55 11.95 3.12 1.40
C ASP A 55 10.94 2.95 2.55
N PHE A 56 9.71 2.53 2.22
CA PHE A 56 8.69 2.25 3.21
C PHE A 56 9.09 1.05 4.09
N GLU A 57 9.58 -0.05 3.51
CA GLU A 57 10.07 -1.22 4.25
C GLU A 57 11.20 -0.86 5.21
N VAL A 58 12.19 -0.10 4.74
CA VAL A 58 13.31 0.39 5.55
C VAL A 58 12.80 1.25 6.70
N SER A 59 11.80 2.12 6.47
CA SER A 59 11.22 2.96 7.52
C SER A 59 10.50 2.16 8.61
N LYS A 60 10.03 0.95 8.29
CA LYS A 60 9.33 0.05 9.20
C LYS A 60 10.23 -1.00 9.83
N GLY A 61 11.40 -1.23 9.24
CA GLY A 61 12.28 -2.34 9.61
C GLY A 61 11.64 -3.71 9.33
N LYS A 62 10.71 -3.77 8.38
CA LYS A 62 9.94 -4.97 8.00
C LYS A 62 9.66 -4.96 6.51
N SER A 63 9.57 -6.13 5.88
CA SER A 63 9.11 -6.25 4.50
C SER A 63 7.62 -5.91 4.37
N VAL A 64 7.19 -5.47 3.18
CA VAL A 64 5.77 -5.23 2.88
C VAL A 64 4.97 -6.50 3.07
N SER A 65 5.50 -7.67 2.73
CA SER A 65 4.82 -8.95 2.94
C SER A 65 4.51 -9.22 4.41
N GLU A 66 5.44 -8.91 5.32
CA GLU A 66 5.23 -9.03 6.76
C GLU A 66 4.17 -8.03 7.25
N ILE A 67 4.25 -6.78 6.79
CA ILE A 67 3.29 -5.73 7.17
C ILE A 67 1.89 -6.07 6.61
N GLU A 68 1.80 -6.59 5.39
CA GLU A 68 0.57 -7.09 4.76
C GLU A 68 -0.04 -8.22 5.60
N SER A 69 0.75 -9.23 5.98
CA SER A 69 0.27 -10.33 6.84
C SER A 69 -0.29 -9.82 8.16
N GLU A 70 0.47 -8.97 8.88
CA GLU A 70 0.03 -8.37 10.14
C GLU A 70 -1.25 -7.53 9.98
N PHE A 71 -1.42 -6.87 8.84
CA PHE A 71 -2.64 -6.14 8.54
C PHE A 71 -3.84 -7.07 8.36
N PHE A 72 -3.73 -8.12 7.54
CA PHE A 72 -4.85 -9.02 7.27
C PHE A 72 -5.19 -9.92 8.46
N ASP A 73 -4.21 -10.34 9.25
CA ASP A 73 -4.41 -11.09 10.50
C ASP A 73 -5.24 -10.26 11.51
N ARG A 74 -4.90 -8.97 11.69
CA ARG A 74 -5.66 -8.05 12.55
C ARG A 74 -7.10 -7.81 12.07
N LYS A 75 -7.38 -8.02 10.78
CA LYS A 75 -8.71 -7.87 10.19
C LYS A 75 -9.46 -9.20 10.08
N GLY A 76 -8.87 -10.32 10.50
CA GLY A 76 -9.47 -11.65 10.41
C GLY A 76 -9.58 -12.18 8.99
N ALA A 77 -8.67 -11.79 8.10
CA ALA A 77 -8.66 -12.12 6.68
C ALA A 77 -7.49 -13.05 6.27
N SER A 78 -7.07 -13.92 7.19
CA SER A 78 -6.03 -14.94 7.04
C SER A 78 -6.53 -16.20 6.34
#